data_AF-A0A8H6Z4D8-F1
#
_entry.id   AF-A0A8H6Z4D8-F1
#
_cell.length_a   1.000
_cell.length_b   1.000
_cell.length_c   1.000
_cell.angle_alpha   90.00
_cell.angle_beta   90.00
_cell.angle_gamma   90.00
#
_symmetry.space_group_name_H-M   'P 1'
#
loop_
_entity.id
_entity.type
_entity.pdbx_description
1 polymer ?
#
loop_
_entity_poly.entity_id
_entity_poly.type
_entity_poly.pdbx_seq_one_letter_code
_entity_poly.pdbx_strand_id
1 'polypeptide(L)'
;MASERDPIQEAHFTDCISQYPAHYLVAVDETSKDDQTYARLWGRSPKGQRVEVYQPFVRKRRFTGIAALALDVGIIASRVIEGSSDRDTFVDFLENELVLIA
;
A
#
# COMPACT_ATOMS: atom_id res chain seq x y z
N MET A 1 -11.95 -16.56 -4.55
CA MET A 1 -10.53 -16.80 -4.89
C MET A 1 -10.14 -15.75 -5.93
N ALA A 2 -8.99 -15.11 -5.79
CA ALA A 2 -8.57 -14.07 -6.74
C ALA A 2 -8.31 -14.70 -8.11
N SER A 3 -8.87 -14.13 -9.17
CA SER A 3 -8.79 -14.66 -10.56
C SER A 3 -7.38 -14.64 -11.15
N GLU A 4 -6.45 -13.91 -10.54
CA GLU A 4 -5.08 -13.72 -10.99
C GLU A 4 -4.08 -14.71 -10.36
N ARG A 5 -4.53 -15.59 -9.46
CA ARG A 5 -3.65 -16.60 -8.85
C ARG A 5 -3.29 -17.68 -9.86
N ASP A 6 -2.02 -17.74 -10.21
CA ASP A 6 -1.44 -18.80 -11.04
C ASP A 6 -0.31 -19.51 -10.26
N PRO A 7 -0.51 -20.79 -9.87
CA PRO A 7 0.48 -21.52 -9.07
C PRO A 7 1.80 -21.76 -9.82
N ILE A 8 1.79 -21.75 -11.16
CA ILE A 8 3.02 -21.90 -11.96
C ILE A 8 3.86 -20.63 -11.84
N GLN A 9 3.23 -19.45 -11.93
CA GLN A 9 3.91 -18.17 -11.76
C GLN A 9 4.42 -17.98 -10.34
N GLU A 10 3.65 -18.42 -9.34
CA GLU A 10 4.06 -18.37 -7.92
C GLU A 10 5.29 -19.26 -7.65
N ALA A 11 5.30 -20.48 -8.18
CA ALA A 11 6.45 -21.38 -8.05
C ALA A 11 7.68 -20.83 -8.77
N HIS A 12 7.52 -20.32 -9.99
CA HIS A 12 8.60 -19.69 -10.76
C HIS A 12 9.19 -18.47 -10.04
N PHE A 13 8.34 -17.59 -9.51
CA PHE A 13 8.78 -16.44 -8.71
C PHE A 13 9.58 -16.88 -7.48
N THR A 14 9.09 -17.89 -6.76
CA THR A 14 9.75 -18.42 -5.56
C THR A 14 11.14 -18.98 -5.89
N ASP A 15 11.26 -19.74 -6.98
CA ASP A 15 12.54 -20.28 -7.43
C ASP A 15 13.54 -19.17 -7.79
N CYS A 16 13.09 -18.16 -8.55
CA CYS A 16 13.91 -17.01 -8.92
C CYS A 16 14.39 -16.20 -7.70
N ILE A 17 13.47 -15.87 -6.79
CA ILE A 17 13.80 -14.98 -5.66
C ILE A 17 14.64 -15.71 -4.60
N SER A 18 14.50 -17.04 -4.47
CA SER A 18 15.25 -17.85 -3.50
C SER A 18 16.76 -17.86 -3.71
N GLN A 19 17.22 -17.47 -4.90
CA GLN A 19 18.64 -17.38 -5.24
C GLN A 19 19.35 -16.22 -4.52
N TYR A 20 18.59 -15.26 -3.99
CA TYR A 20 19.13 -14.09 -3.32
C TYR A 20 18.98 -14.21 -1.79
N PRO A 21 20.01 -13.86 -1.01
CA PRO A 21 19.87 -13.69 0.43
C PRO A 21 18.78 -12.65 0.75
N ALA A 22 17.97 -12.90 1.78
CA ALA A 22 16.82 -12.03 2.09
C ALA A 22 17.19 -10.55 2.34
N HIS A 23 18.38 -10.28 2.89
CA HIS A 23 18.85 -8.90 3.15
C HIS A 23 19.28 -8.15 1.88
N TYR A 24 19.39 -8.81 0.73
CA TYR A 24 19.60 -8.14 -0.56
C TYR A 24 18.29 -7.66 -1.19
N LEU A 25 17.15 -8.07 -0.64
CA LEU A 25 15.85 -7.74 -1.18
C LEU A 25 15.32 -6.46 -0.53
N VAL A 26 14.87 -5.54 -1.38
CA VAL A 26 14.12 -4.36 -0.98
C VAL A 26 12.69 -4.50 -1.50
N ALA A 27 11.73 -4.55 -0.59
CA ALA A 27 10.31 -4.60 -0.94
C ALA A 27 9.77 -3.19 -1.12
N VAL A 28 9.13 -2.93 -2.27
CA VAL A 28 8.47 -1.65 -2.55
C VAL A 28 6.99 -1.91 -2.72
N ASP A 29 6.16 -1.12 -2.04
CA ASP A 29 4.70 -1.23 -2.15
C ASP A 29 4.03 0.14 -2.09
N GLU A 30 2.78 0.18 -2.57
CA GLU A 30 1.91 1.34 -2.55
C GLU A 30 0.75 1.14 -1.56
N THR A 31 0.47 2.15 -0.74
CA THR A 31 -0.72 2.20 0.11
C THR A 31 -1.53 3.46 -0.16
N SER A 32 -2.84 3.33 -0.29
CA SER A 32 -3.74 4.49 -0.40
C SER A 32 -4.36 4.83 0.94
N LYS A 33 -4.24 6.08 1.37
CA LYS A 33 -4.98 6.64 2.49
C LYS A 33 -6.07 7.57 1.97
N ASP A 34 -7.30 7.27 2.32
CA ASP A 34 -8.44 8.10 1.99
C ASP A 34 -9.00 8.78 3.24
N ASP A 35 -8.98 10.11 3.26
CA ASP A 35 -9.56 10.90 4.35
C ASP A 35 -11.10 11.07 4.19
N GLN A 36 -11.72 10.43 3.20
CA GLN A 36 -13.14 10.54 2.88
C GLN A 36 -14.07 10.03 3.99
N THR A 37 -13.62 9.12 4.87
CA THR A 37 -14.52 8.47 5.84
C THR A 37 -14.13 8.80 7.28
N TYR A 38 -14.81 9.80 7.86
CA TYR A 38 -14.80 10.08 9.31
C TYR A 38 -15.75 9.18 10.10
N ALA A 39 -16.43 8.26 9.41
CA ALA A 39 -17.38 7.35 10.02
C ALA A 39 -16.69 6.36 10.94
N ARG A 40 -17.30 6.09 12.09
CA ARG A 40 -17.03 4.83 12.77
C ARG A 40 -17.55 3.69 11.88
N LEU A 41 -16.69 2.74 11.55
CA LEU A 41 -17.08 1.49 10.88
C LEU A 41 -18.11 0.70 11.69
N TRP A 42 -18.12 0.87 13.02
CA TRP A 42 -18.99 0.14 13.94
C TRP A 42 -19.74 1.11 14.86
N GLY A 43 -21.07 0.96 14.90
CA GLY A 43 -21.93 1.64 15.87
C GLY A 43 -22.62 0.65 16.80
N ARG A 44 -23.25 1.14 17.87
CA ARG A 44 -24.00 0.32 18.82
C ARG A 44 -25.46 0.72 18.80
N SER A 45 -26.35 -0.27 18.71
CA SER A 45 -27.80 -0.13 18.88
C SER A 45 -28.33 -1.21 19.83
N PRO A 46 -29.51 -0.99 20.43
CA PRO A 46 -30.25 -2.06 21.10
C PRO A 46 -30.48 -3.27 20.19
N LYS A 47 -30.60 -4.45 20.81
CA LYS A 47 -30.84 -5.71 20.10
C LYS A 47 -32.14 -5.61 19.29
N GLY A 48 -32.06 -5.91 17.99
CA GLY A 48 -33.19 -5.84 17.06
C GLY A 48 -33.38 -4.49 16.37
N GLN A 49 -32.54 -3.49 16.67
CA GLN A 49 -32.57 -2.19 15.98
C GLN A 49 -31.38 -2.01 15.05
N ARG A 50 -31.62 -1.43 13.88
CA ARG A 50 -30.57 -1.03 12.95
C ARG A 50 -29.87 0.22 13.50
N VAL A 51 -28.53 0.24 13.44
CA VAL A 51 -27.76 1.46 13.67
C VAL A 51 -27.92 2.36 12.45
N GLU A 52 -28.39 3.58 12.64
CA GLU A 52 -28.39 4.64 11.64
C GLU A 52 -27.38 5.72 12.04
N VAL A 53 -26.55 6.15 11.08
CA VAL A 53 -25.58 7.23 11.28
C VAL A 53 -25.75 8.21 10.14
N TYR A 54 -26.07 9.46 10.48
CA TYR A 54 -26.07 10.58 9.55
C TYR A 54 -24.72 11.29 9.65
N GLN A 55 -23.99 11.31 8.55
CA GLN A 55 -22.70 11.97 8.47
C GLN A 55 -22.55 12.72 7.15
N PRO A 56 -21.80 13.83 7.12
CA PRO A 56 -21.51 14.52 5.89
C PRO A 56 -20.68 13.63 4.96
N PHE A 57 -21.11 13.52 3.71
CA PHE A 57 -20.31 12.89 2.66
C PHE A 57 -19.26 13.90 2.17
N VAL A 58 -18.10 13.93 2.83
CA VAL A 58 -17.02 14.85 2.50
C VAL A 58 -16.01 14.13 1.61
N ARG A 59 -15.88 14.56 0.35
CA ARG A 59 -14.75 14.16 -0.50
C ARG A 59 -13.52 14.92 -0.06
N LYS A 60 -12.77 14.35 0.89
CA LYS A 60 -11.47 14.89 1.30
C LYS A 60 -10.38 14.49 0.30
N ARG A 61 -9.15 14.83 0.64
CA ARG A 61 -7.97 14.49 -0.15
C ARG A 61 -7.69 13.00 -0.03
N ARG A 62 -7.31 12.39 -1.14
CA ARG A 62 -6.73 11.06 -1.18
C ARG A 62 -5.22 11.22 -1.21
N PHE A 63 -4.53 10.37 -0.47
CA PHE A 63 -3.10 10.28 -0.51
C PHE A 63 -2.70 8.88 -0.94
N THR A 64 -1.66 8.80 -1.75
CA THR A 64 -0.95 7.56 -2.06
C THR A 64 0.41 7.66 -1.38
N GLY A 65 0.74 6.68 -0.56
CA GLY A 65 2.06 6.48 0.02
C GLY A 65 2.80 5.39 -0.76
N ILE A 66 4.05 5.64 -1.12
CA ILE A 66 4.96 4.64 -1.69
C ILE A 66 6.11 4.49 -0.71
N ALA A 67 6.49 3.27 -0.36
CA ALA A 67 7.59 3.03 0.56
C ALA A 67 8.43 1.83 0.15
N ALA A 68 9.73 1.92 0.41
CA ALA A 68 10.70 0.85 0.24
C ALA A 68 11.19 0.37 1.61
N LEU A 69 11.14 -0.94 1.83
CA LEU A 69 11.51 -1.61 3.07
C LEU A 69 12.68 -2.57 2.83
N ALA A 70 13.77 -2.37 3.57
CA ALA A 70 14.89 -3.31 3.67
C ALA A 70 14.81 -4.07 5.00
N LEU A 71 15.16 -5.36 4.97
CA LEU A 71 14.99 -6.26 6.12
C LEU A 71 15.70 -5.76 7.39
N ASP A 72 16.93 -5.27 7.25
CA ASP A 72 17.79 -4.93 8.40
C ASP A 72 17.66 -3.47 8.86
N VAL A 73 17.14 -2.59 8.01
CA VAL A 73 17.07 -1.13 8.26
C VAL A 73 15.64 -0.65 8.50
N GLY A 74 14.64 -1.35 7.97
CA GLY A 74 13.26 -0.89 7.94
C GLY A 74 13.00 -0.02 6.70
N ILE A 75 12.25 1.07 6.86
CA ILE A 75 11.89 1.95 5.72
C ILE A 75 13.11 2.76 5.33
N ILE A 76 13.59 2.55 4.09
CA ILE A 76 14.78 3.22 3.55
C ILE A 76 14.45 4.39 2.61
N ALA A 77 13.25 4.39 2.02
CA ALA A 77 12.73 5.49 1.22
C ALA A 77 11.20 5.53 1.33
N SER A 78 10.61 6.72 1.31
CA SER A 78 9.16 6.88 1.33
C SER A 78 8.70 8.21 0.74
N ARG A 79 7.62 8.16 -0.05
CA ARG A 79 6.96 9.31 -0.65
C ARG A 79 5.48 9.34 -0.31
N VAL A 80 4.93 10.53 -0.09
CA VAL A 80 3.49 10.77 -0.03
C VAL A 80 3.08 11.67 -1.19
N ILE A 81 2.13 11.21 -1.99
CA ILE A 81 1.56 11.89 -3.15
C ILE A 81 0.11 12.24 -2.83
N GLU A 82 -0.30 13.48 -3.09
CA GLU A 82 -1.72 13.84 -3.06
C GLU A 82 -2.37 13.40 -4.39
N GLY A 83 -3.37 12.52 -4.30
CA GLY A 83 -4.02 11.90 -5.46
C GLY A 83 -3.56 10.46 -5.67
N SER A 84 -3.52 10.04 -6.93
CA SER A 84 -3.04 8.72 -7.36
C SER A 84 -1.57 8.77 -7.79
N SER A 85 -0.86 7.67 -7.64
CA SER A 85 0.38 7.41 -8.38
C SER A 85 0.07 7.10 -9.85
N ASP A 86 1.07 7.29 -10.67
CA ASP A 86 1.16 6.82 -12.04
C ASP A 86 2.58 6.27 -12.30
N ARG A 87 2.83 5.85 -13.54
CA ARG A 87 4.14 5.34 -13.94
C ARG A 87 5.27 6.33 -13.66
N ASP A 88 5.07 7.60 -14.01
CA ASP A 88 6.14 8.60 -13.99
C ASP A 88 6.50 8.97 -12.54
N THR A 89 5.49 9.13 -11.69
CA THR A 89 5.69 9.37 -10.26
C THR A 89 6.34 8.19 -9.54
N PHE A 90 6.06 6.95 -9.96
CA PHE A 90 6.71 5.75 -9.43
C PHE A 90 8.18 5.64 -9.89
N VAL A 91 8.47 5.87 -11.17
CA VAL A 91 9.85 5.87 -11.69
C VAL A 91 10.68 6.96 -11.02
N ASP A 92 10.13 8.15 -10.86
CA ASP A 92 10.79 9.25 -10.16
C ASP A 92 11.09 8.90 -8.69
N PHE A 93 10.21 8.17 -8.01
CA PHE A 93 10.48 7.65 -6.66
C PHE A 93 11.68 6.68 -6.66
N LEU A 94 11.73 5.76 -7.62
CA LEU A 94 12.85 4.82 -7.71
C LEU A 94 14.18 5.54 -7.95
N GLU A 95 14.21 6.48 -8.90
CA GLU A 95 15.43 7.18 -9.30
C GLU A 95 15.90 8.18 -8.25
N ASN A 96 14.99 8.96 -7.68
CA ASN A 96 15.35 10.13 -6.86
C ASN A 96 15.18 9.93 -5.35
N GLU A 97 14.59 8.83 -4.90
CA GLU A 97 14.46 8.53 -3.47
C GLU A 97 15.05 7.19 -3.09
N LEU A 98 14.86 6.15 -3.90
CA LEU A 98 15.34 4.81 -3.54
C LEU A 98 16.80 4.59 -3.92
N VAL A 99 17.16 4.73 -5.20
CA VAL A 99 18.49 4.38 -5.72
C VAL A 99 19.58 5.33 -5.22
N LEU A 100 19.23 6.58 -4.90
CA LEU A 100 20.19 7.52 -4.31
C LEU A 100 20.62 7.16 -2.87
N ILE A 101 19.90 6.25 -2.21
CA ILE A 101 20.11 5.85 -0.81
C ILE A 101 20.68 4.43 -0.70
N ALA A 102 20.53 3.61 -1.74
CA ALA A 102 20.91 2.19 -1.77
C ALA A 102 22.36 1.93 -2.23
#